data_AF-A0A949N8P2-F1
#
_entry.id   AF-A0A949N8P2-F1
#
_cell.length_a   1.000
_cell.length_b   1.000
_cell.length_c   1.000
_cell.angle_alpha   90.00
_cell.angle_beta   90.00
_cell.angle_gamma   90.00
#
_symmetry.space_group_name_H-M   'P 1'
#
loop_
_entity.id
_entity.type
_entity.pdbx_description
1 polymer ?
#
loop_
_entity_poly.entity_id
_entity_poly.type
_entity_poly.pdbx_seq_one_letter_code
_entity_poly.pdbx_strand_id
1 'polypeptide(L)'
;MSRRPRRNHSPAFKSKVALAAIKGEQTITELSQKFDVHPNQITQWKSQLLEQASTVFEQGGTSKEPSVDVKTLHAKIGKLTLENDFLGKRAHQSGIAERKAMIDRNHPLPISQQAKVVGISRGSVYYLPQPVSEHDQELMRRIDRLHLEFPFAGSRMLRDLLRQEGYRVGRKHVATLMKRMGIEALYRKPRTTKPAAGHQVYPYLLRNLPINRPNQVWAMDITYIPMARGFVYLVAVVDWYTRRTLSWKVSISMDVQFCLEAVEEALLHYGVPEIMNTDQGSQFTSQAFIGLLKDHAIQISMDGKGSWRDNVFVERLWRSVKYEDIYLRAYESVSAVRSGLDRYFHFYNSRRPHSSLDGKTPDQVYFKTKVA
;
A
#
# COMPACT_ATOMS: atom_id res chain seq x y z
N MET A 1 -32.54 -33.08 14.48
CA MET A 1 -32.19 -34.51 14.55
C MET A 1 -30.66 -34.63 14.64
N SER A 2 -30.13 -34.98 15.81
CA SER A 2 -28.69 -35.19 16.00
C SER A 2 -28.24 -36.42 15.21
N ARG A 3 -27.27 -36.27 14.30
CA ARG A 3 -26.69 -37.39 13.53
C ARG A 3 -25.92 -38.29 14.50
N ARG A 4 -26.36 -39.55 14.67
CA ARG A 4 -25.66 -40.56 15.48
C ARG A 4 -24.22 -40.70 14.97
N PRO A 5 -23.21 -40.66 15.86
CA PRO A 5 -21.81 -40.82 15.46
C PRO A 5 -21.59 -42.20 14.83
N ARG A 6 -20.83 -42.25 13.72
CA ARG A 6 -20.47 -43.51 13.05
C ARG A 6 -19.64 -44.37 14.01
N ARG A 7 -20.14 -45.57 14.35
CA ARG A 7 -19.38 -46.55 15.14
C ARG A 7 -18.22 -47.09 14.29
N ASN A 8 -17.00 -46.80 14.72
CA ASN A 8 -15.79 -47.38 14.14
C ASN A 8 -15.46 -48.69 14.87
N HIS A 9 -15.49 -49.82 14.14
CA HIS A 9 -15.14 -51.13 14.67
C HIS A 9 -13.64 -51.41 14.49
N SER A 10 -12.99 -51.97 15.51
CA SER A 10 -11.56 -52.33 15.45
C SER A 10 -11.31 -53.45 14.43
N PRO A 11 -10.09 -53.53 13.84
CA PRO A 11 -9.75 -54.59 12.89
C PRO A 11 -9.99 -56.00 13.45
N ALA A 12 -9.60 -56.24 14.71
CA ALA A 12 -9.82 -57.52 15.39
C ALA A 12 -11.32 -57.89 15.50
N PHE A 13 -12.17 -56.90 15.77
CA PHE A 13 -13.62 -57.11 15.84
C PHE A 13 -14.19 -57.45 14.46
N LYS A 14 -13.77 -56.74 13.40
CA LYS A 14 -14.19 -57.03 12.02
C LYS A 14 -13.80 -58.44 11.58
N SER A 15 -12.56 -58.85 11.87
CA SER A 15 -12.07 -60.20 11.56
C SER A 15 -12.86 -61.29 12.28
N LYS A 16 -13.21 -61.08 13.56
CA LYS A 16 -14.04 -62.01 14.34
C LYS A 16 -15.43 -62.18 13.74
N VAL A 17 -16.07 -61.10 13.32
CA VAL A 17 -17.41 -61.12 12.70
C VAL A 17 -17.35 -61.76 11.30
N ALA A 18 -16.32 -61.45 10.50
CA ALA A 18 -16.12 -62.06 9.19
C ALA A 18 -15.90 -63.57 9.28
N LEU A 19 -15.07 -64.05 10.23
CA LEU A 19 -14.84 -65.48 10.46
C LEU A 19 -16.12 -66.20 10.88
N ALA A 20 -16.93 -65.60 11.76
CA ALA A 20 -18.24 -66.17 12.15
C ALA A 20 -19.18 -66.29 10.94
N ALA A 21 -19.17 -65.31 10.03
CA ALA A 21 -19.95 -65.33 8.80
C ALA A 21 -19.43 -66.33 7.74
N ILE A 22 -18.13 -66.68 7.78
CA ILE A 22 -17.53 -67.72 6.92
C ILE A 22 -17.87 -69.12 7.43
N LYS A 23 -17.85 -69.35 8.75
CA LYS A 23 -18.22 -70.64 9.35
C LYS A 23 -19.64 -71.10 8.99
N GLY A 24 -20.57 -70.17 8.77
CA GLY A 24 -21.90 -70.47 8.23
C GLY A 24 -22.89 -71.14 9.21
N GLU A 25 -22.54 -71.22 10.50
CA GLU A 25 -23.37 -71.83 11.55
C GLU A 25 -24.59 -70.98 11.95
N GLN A 26 -24.61 -69.69 11.59
CA GLN A 26 -25.71 -68.74 11.88
C GLN A 26 -26.02 -67.89 10.65
N THR A 27 -27.27 -67.44 10.50
CA THR A 27 -27.68 -66.57 9.39
C THR A 27 -27.13 -65.15 9.57
N ILE A 28 -27.02 -64.37 8.47
CA ILE A 28 -26.51 -62.98 8.52
C ILE A 28 -27.38 -62.11 9.45
N THR A 29 -28.69 -62.37 9.51
CA THR A 29 -29.62 -61.65 10.39
C THR A 29 -29.36 -61.96 11.87
N GLU A 30 -29.08 -63.21 12.21
CA GLU A 30 -28.71 -63.61 13.57
C GLU A 30 -27.34 -63.03 13.99
N LEU A 31 -26.36 -63.02 13.08
CA LEU A 31 -25.06 -62.39 13.32
C LEU A 31 -25.19 -60.87 13.48
N SER A 32 -26.10 -60.24 12.75
CA SER A 32 -26.40 -58.81 12.87
C SER A 32 -26.92 -58.46 14.25
N GLN A 33 -27.86 -59.24 14.78
CA GLN A 33 -28.37 -59.06 16.15
C GLN A 33 -27.30 -59.37 17.20
N LYS A 34 -26.54 -60.46 17.04
CA LYS A 34 -25.53 -60.91 18.00
C LYS A 34 -24.38 -59.94 18.16
N PHE A 35 -23.93 -59.33 17.07
CA PHE A 35 -22.78 -58.43 17.08
C PHE A 35 -23.16 -56.93 17.03
N ASP A 36 -24.46 -56.62 16.94
CA ASP A 36 -24.98 -55.24 16.78
C ASP A 36 -24.32 -54.51 15.60
N VAL A 37 -24.22 -55.20 14.46
CA VAL A 37 -23.60 -54.75 13.20
C VAL A 37 -24.61 -54.88 12.07
N HIS A 38 -24.64 -53.92 11.15
CA HIS A 38 -25.56 -53.97 10.01
C HIS A 38 -25.23 -55.12 9.04
N PRO A 39 -26.22 -55.85 8.48
CA PRO A 39 -26.00 -57.00 7.59
C PRO A 39 -25.01 -56.74 6.46
N ASN A 40 -25.13 -55.61 5.77
CA ASN A 40 -24.21 -55.22 4.68
C ASN A 40 -22.75 -55.13 5.10
N GLN A 41 -22.44 -54.72 6.34
CA GLN A 41 -21.08 -54.66 6.84
C GLN A 41 -20.51 -56.06 7.09
N ILE A 42 -21.34 -56.98 7.56
CA ILE A 42 -20.96 -58.39 7.75
C ILE A 42 -20.63 -59.03 6.40
N THR A 43 -21.48 -58.82 5.39
CA THR A 43 -21.23 -59.31 4.02
C THR A 43 -19.95 -58.70 3.44
N GLN A 44 -19.75 -57.40 3.60
CA GLN A 44 -18.55 -56.71 3.12
C GLN A 44 -17.27 -57.24 3.80
N TRP A 45 -17.28 -57.43 5.12
CA TRP A 45 -16.10 -57.94 5.83
C TRP A 45 -15.84 -59.42 5.53
N LYS A 46 -16.89 -60.23 5.29
CA LYS A 46 -16.75 -61.60 4.80
C LYS A 46 -16.06 -61.65 3.44
N SER A 47 -16.55 -60.87 2.46
CA SER A 47 -15.93 -60.78 1.13
C SER A 47 -14.50 -60.29 1.20
N GLN A 48 -14.25 -59.23 1.96
CA GLN A 48 -12.91 -58.67 2.13
C GLN A 48 -11.93 -59.69 2.73
N LEU A 49 -12.35 -60.47 3.72
CA LEU A 49 -11.49 -61.51 4.31
C LEU A 49 -11.22 -62.64 3.32
N LEU A 50 -12.21 -63.07 2.53
CA LEU A 50 -12.02 -64.12 1.53
C LEU A 50 -11.12 -63.69 0.37
N GLU A 51 -11.25 -62.44 -0.08
CA GLU A 51 -10.45 -61.87 -1.19
C GLU A 51 -9.01 -61.57 -0.76
N GLN A 52 -8.80 -61.13 0.48
CA GLN A 52 -7.47 -60.76 0.98
C GLN A 52 -6.78 -61.90 1.75
N ALA A 53 -7.46 -63.01 2.02
CA ALA A 53 -6.88 -64.15 2.73
C ALA A 53 -5.61 -64.69 2.02
N SER A 54 -5.63 -64.80 0.69
CA SER A 54 -4.46 -65.25 -0.09
C SER A 54 -3.28 -64.30 0.05
N THR A 55 -3.52 -62.99 0.01
CA THR A 55 -2.46 -61.96 0.10
C THR A 55 -1.72 -61.94 1.44
N VAL A 56 -2.34 -62.43 2.53
CA VAL A 56 -1.70 -62.56 3.84
C VAL A 56 -0.70 -63.73 3.88
N PHE A 57 -0.94 -64.78 3.09
CA PHE A 57 -0.06 -65.95 2.99
C PHE A 57 0.93 -65.87 1.81
N GLU A 58 0.80 -64.88 0.93
CA GLU A 58 1.70 -64.60 -0.20
C GLU A 58 2.94 -63.74 0.16
N GLN A 59 3.22 -63.48 1.44
CA GLN A 59 4.47 -62.82 1.86
C GLN A 59 5.69 -63.75 1.68
N GLY A 60 6.08 -63.87 0.40
CA GLY A 60 7.26 -64.56 -0.11
C GLY A 60 7.49 -64.17 -1.56
N GLY A 61 7.56 -62.86 -1.88
CA GLY A 61 7.86 -62.41 -3.23
C GLY A 61 7.71 -60.90 -3.44
N THR A 62 8.83 -60.20 -3.62
CA THR A 62 8.93 -58.77 -3.93
C THR A 62 8.27 -58.36 -5.24
N SER A 63 7.46 -57.29 -5.23
CA SER A 63 7.11 -56.50 -6.42
C SER A 63 7.68 -55.08 -6.30
N LYS A 64 8.61 -54.75 -7.21
CA LYS A 64 9.13 -53.39 -7.42
C LYS A 64 8.12 -52.60 -8.25
N GLU A 65 7.49 -51.60 -7.67
CA GLU A 65 7.01 -50.44 -8.43
C GLU A 65 8.22 -49.54 -8.76
N PRO A 66 8.28 -48.89 -9.94
CA PRO A 66 9.35 -47.95 -10.23
C PRO A 66 9.27 -46.79 -9.24
N SER A 67 10.30 -46.62 -8.41
CA SER A 67 10.38 -45.52 -7.45
C SER A 67 10.42 -44.21 -8.23
N VAL A 68 9.29 -43.51 -8.31
CA VAL A 68 9.29 -42.08 -8.50
C VAL A 68 10.24 -41.54 -7.46
N ASP A 69 11.36 -40.94 -7.86
CA ASP A 69 12.35 -40.42 -6.92
C ASP A 69 11.75 -39.19 -6.22
N VAL A 70 11.02 -39.48 -5.15
CA VAL A 70 10.32 -38.52 -4.30
C VAL A 70 11.29 -37.45 -3.81
N LYS A 71 12.59 -37.79 -3.69
CA LYS A 71 13.64 -36.86 -3.28
C LYS A 71 13.93 -35.81 -4.36
N THR A 72 14.05 -36.19 -5.63
CA THR A 72 14.19 -35.20 -6.72
C THR A 72 12.93 -34.38 -6.92
N LEU A 73 11.74 -34.97 -6.78
CA LEU A 73 10.48 -34.21 -6.84
C LEU A 73 10.37 -33.22 -5.69
N HIS A 74 10.65 -33.61 -4.44
CA HIS A 74 10.67 -32.70 -3.30
C HIS A 74 11.73 -31.61 -3.43
N ALA A 75 12.92 -31.92 -3.95
CA ALA A 75 13.95 -30.92 -4.23
C ALA A 75 13.49 -29.93 -5.29
N LYS A 76 12.82 -30.39 -6.35
CA LYS A 76 12.29 -29.53 -7.41
C LYS A 76 11.11 -28.70 -6.93
N ILE A 77 10.20 -29.27 -6.13
CA ILE A 77 9.13 -28.53 -5.44
C ILE A 77 9.73 -27.47 -4.51
N GLY A 78 10.76 -27.82 -3.73
CA GLY A 78 11.45 -26.87 -2.84
C GLY A 78 12.10 -25.71 -3.61
N LYS A 79 12.83 -26.02 -4.70
CA LYS A 79 13.43 -25.01 -5.58
C LYS A 79 12.37 -24.10 -6.20
N LEU A 80 11.31 -24.66 -6.78
CA LEU A 80 10.21 -23.89 -7.37
C LEU A 80 9.44 -23.07 -6.33
N THR A 81 9.31 -23.57 -5.10
CA THR A 81 8.68 -22.83 -3.99
C THR A 81 9.54 -21.63 -3.61
N LEU A 82 10.86 -21.80 -3.50
CA LEU A 82 11.80 -20.70 -3.23
C LEU A 82 11.81 -19.66 -4.36
N GLU A 83 11.84 -20.08 -5.62
CA GLU A 83 11.78 -19.19 -6.79
C GLU A 83 10.46 -18.42 -6.85
N ASN A 84 9.32 -19.10 -6.63
CA ASN A 84 8.02 -18.45 -6.58
C ASN A 84 7.89 -17.48 -5.39
N ASP A 85 8.41 -17.84 -4.21
CA ASP A 85 8.43 -16.95 -3.05
C ASP A 85 9.33 -15.74 -3.30
N PHE A 86 10.49 -15.92 -3.95
CA PHE A 86 11.39 -14.84 -4.32
C PHE A 86 10.73 -13.89 -5.32
N LEU A 87 10.14 -14.41 -6.39
CA LEU A 87 9.42 -13.63 -7.40
C LEU A 87 8.18 -12.94 -6.80
N GLY A 88 7.43 -13.63 -5.94
CA GLY A 88 6.31 -13.06 -5.20
C GLY A 88 6.74 -11.90 -4.31
N LYS A 89 7.82 -12.07 -3.52
CA LYS A 89 8.39 -10.99 -2.69
C LYS A 89 8.85 -9.81 -3.52
N ARG A 90 9.48 -10.04 -4.68
CA ARG A 90 9.90 -8.96 -5.60
C ARG A 90 8.70 -8.26 -6.23
N ALA A 91 7.68 -9.01 -6.65
CA ALA A 91 6.43 -8.43 -7.14
C ALA A 91 5.72 -7.61 -6.06
N HIS A 92 5.76 -8.02 -4.79
CA HIS A 92 5.15 -7.27 -3.67
C HIS A 92 5.88 -5.96 -3.34
N GLN A 93 7.13 -5.80 -3.79
CA GLN A 93 7.84 -4.51 -3.72
C GLN A 93 7.34 -3.51 -4.76
N SER A 94 6.62 -3.99 -5.80
CA SER A 94 6.11 -3.20 -6.92
C SER A 94 4.70 -2.63 -6.65
N GLY A 95 4.36 -1.54 -7.33
CA GLY A 95 3.05 -0.90 -7.23
C GLY A 95 1.89 -1.80 -7.67
N ILE A 96 0.65 -1.50 -7.26
CA ILE A 96 -0.54 -2.29 -7.64
C ILE A 96 -0.72 -2.32 -9.17
N ALA A 97 -0.38 -1.24 -9.87
CA ALA A 97 -0.46 -1.15 -11.33
C ALA A 97 0.52 -2.10 -12.03
N GLU A 98 1.79 -2.13 -11.59
CA GLU A 98 2.83 -3.02 -12.11
C GLU A 98 2.46 -4.48 -11.84
N ARG A 99 2.01 -4.78 -10.62
CA ARG A 99 1.50 -6.12 -10.27
C ARG A 99 0.28 -6.54 -11.08
N LYS A 100 -0.58 -5.59 -11.48
CA LYS A 100 -1.71 -5.86 -12.37
C LYS A 100 -1.25 -6.14 -13.80
N ALA A 101 -0.19 -5.48 -14.27
CA ALA A 101 0.43 -5.74 -15.57
C ALA A 101 1.11 -7.11 -15.65
N MET A 102 1.54 -7.68 -14.51
CA MET A 102 2.08 -9.04 -14.40
C MET A 102 1.01 -10.14 -14.58
N ILE A 103 -0.28 -9.81 -14.64
CA ILE A 103 -1.36 -10.80 -14.84
C ILE A 103 -1.45 -11.14 -16.33
N ASP A 104 -1.27 -12.42 -16.65
CA ASP A 104 -1.44 -12.97 -17.98
C ASP A 104 -2.75 -13.75 -18.11
N ARG A 105 -3.66 -13.26 -18.95
CA ARG A 105 -4.98 -13.90 -19.17
C ARG A 105 -4.89 -15.19 -19.97
N ASN A 106 -3.81 -15.41 -20.71
CA ASN A 106 -3.61 -16.59 -21.54
C ASN A 106 -2.82 -17.69 -20.81
N HIS A 107 -2.34 -17.42 -19.59
CA HIS A 107 -1.59 -18.38 -18.80
C HIS A 107 -2.51 -19.51 -18.28
N PRO A 108 -2.04 -20.77 -18.19
CA PRO A 108 -2.83 -21.90 -17.66
C PRO A 108 -3.31 -21.73 -16.21
N LEU A 109 -2.68 -20.82 -15.44
CA LEU A 109 -3.09 -20.53 -14.06
C LEU A 109 -4.33 -19.63 -14.04
N PRO A 110 -5.35 -19.94 -13.22
CA PRO A 110 -6.50 -19.06 -13.06
C PRO A 110 -6.10 -17.66 -12.59
N ILE A 111 -6.79 -16.63 -13.09
CA ILE A 111 -6.56 -15.22 -12.69
C ILE A 111 -6.62 -15.02 -11.16
N SER A 112 -7.47 -15.79 -10.47
CA SER A 112 -7.55 -15.76 -9.00
C SER A 112 -6.25 -16.22 -8.32
N GLN A 113 -5.57 -17.22 -8.88
CA GLN A 113 -4.29 -17.70 -8.36
C GLN A 113 -3.17 -16.73 -8.72
N GLN A 114 -3.13 -16.23 -9.95
CA GLN A 114 -2.15 -15.21 -10.35
C GLN A 114 -2.25 -13.96 -9.48
N ALA A 115 -3.47 -13.45 -9.26
CA ALA A 115 -3.72 -12.31 -8.37
C ALA A 115 -3.25 -12.58 -6.93
N LYS A 116 -3.40 -13.81 -6.44
CA LYS A 116 -2.89 -14.22 -5.12
C LYS A 116 -1.36 -14.21 -5.07
N VAL A 117 -0.69 -14.71 -6.11
CA VAL A 117 0.79 -14.74 -6.21
C VAL A 117 1.35 -13.32 -6.20
N VAL A 118 0.80 -12.42 -7.01
CA VAL A 118 1.24 -11.01 -7.03
C VAL A 118 0.67 -10.19 -5.85
N GLY A 119 -0.20 -10.77 -5.01
CA GLY A 119 -0.70 -10.11 -3.80
C GLY A 119 -1.70 -8.97 -4.06
N ILE A 120 -2.55 -9.08 -5.09
CA ILE A 120 -3.65 -8.14 -5.37
C ILE A 120 -5.01 -8.84 -5.28
N SER A 121 -6.08 -8.08 -5.02
CA SER A 121 -7.44 -8.64 -5.01
C SER A 121 -7.88 -9.07 -6.41
N ARG A 122 -8.71 -10.11 -6.52
CA ARG A 122 -9.32 -10.49 -7.81
C ARG A 122 -10.04 -9.31 -8.46
N GLY A 123 -10.78 -8.53 -7.66
CA GLY A 123 -11.55 -7.38 -8.15
C GLY A 123 -10.67 -6.30 -8.79
N SER A 124 -9.48 -6.04 -8.25
CA SER A 124 -8.55 -5.04 -8.81
C SER A 124 -8.00 -5.41 -10.19
N VAL A 125 -7.98 -6.70 -10.55
CA VAL A 125 -7.60 -7.15 -11.90
C VAL A 125 -8.61 -6.66 -12.95
N TYR A 126 -9.89 -6.66 -12.61
CA TYR A 126 -10.97 -6.25 -13.51
C TYR A 126 -11.30 -4.76 -13.41
N TYR A 127 -10.96 -4.12 -12.29
CA TYR A 127 -11.21 -2.71 -12.08
C TYR A 127 -10.45 -1.86 -13.10
N LEU A 128 -11.17 -1.15 -13.96
CA LEU A 128 -10.60 -0.10 -14.80
C LEU A 128 -10.65 1.23 -14.02
N PRO A 129 -9.54 1.99 -13.95
CA PRO A 129 -9.52 3.30 -13.31
C PRO A 129 -10.61 4.19 -13.90
N GLN A 130 -11.57 4.59 -13.06
CA GLN A 130 -12.61 5.54 -13.46
C GLN A 130 -12.13 6.98 -13.21
N PRO A 131 -12.42 7.92 -14.13
CA PRO A 131 -12.16 9.33 -13.89
C PRO A 131 -12.97 9.80 -12.68
N VAL A 132 -12.49 10.88 -12.04
CA VAL A 132 -13.27 11.57 -11.02
C VAL A 132 -14.55 12.10 -11.66
N SER A 133 -15.71 11.82 -11.08
CA SER A 133 -16.97 12.40 -11.56
C SER A 133 -16.94 13.94 -11.45
N GLU A 134 -17.69 14.65 -12.29
CA GLU A 134 -17.75 16.12 -12.23
C GLU A 134 -18.20 16.62 -10.85
N HIS A 135 -19.13 15.91 -10.21
CA HIS A 135 -19.58 16.19 -8.86
C HIS A 135 -18.45 16.05 -7.82
N ASP A 136 -17.65 14.98 -7.91
CA ASP A 136 -16.52 14.79 -7.01
C ASP A 136 -15.41 15.81 -7.27
N GLN A 137 -15.19 16.22 -8.53
CA GLN A 137 -14.24 17.30 -8.84
C GLN A 137 -14.67 18.61 -8.19
N GLU A 138 -15.96 18.94 -8.23
CA GLU A 138 -16.50 20.13 -7.59
C GLU A 138 -16.36 20.08 -6.07
N LEU A 139 -16.71 18.94 -5.46
CA LEU A 139 -16.50 18.72 -4.03
C LEU A 139 -15.01 18.83 -3.65
N MET A 140 -14.11 18.27 -4.45
CA MET A 140 -12.66 18.34 -4.22
C MET A 140 -12.16 19.79 -4.28
N ARG A 141 -12.58 20.59 -5.25
CA ARG A 141 -12.24 22.02 -5.32
C ARG A 141 -12.73 22.77 -4.08
N ARG A 142 -13.95 22.49 -3.62
CA ARG A 142 -14.47 23.15 -2.42
C ARG A 142 -13.77 22.72 -1.15
N ILE A 143 -13.49 21.42 -1.00
CA ILE A 143 -12.69 20.86 0.11
C ILE A 143 -11.31 21.51 0.13
N ASP A 144 -10.65 21.69 -1.03
CA ASP A 144 -9.34 22.32 -1.13
C ASP A 144 -9.36 23.77 -0.60
N ARG A 145 -10.35 24.56 -1.05
CA ARG A 145 -10.53 25.95 -0.59
C ARG A 145 -10.80 26.02 0.91
N LEU A 146 -11.72 25.18 1.41
CA LEU A 146 -12.04 25.11 2.84
C LEU A 146 -10.84 24.64 3.66
N HIS A 147 -9.99 23.76 3.13
CA HIS A 147 -8.80 23.30 3.83
C HIS A 147 -7.75 24.42 3.93
N LEU A 148 -7.56 25.22 2.88
CA LEU A 148 -6.65 26.37 2.96
C LEU A 148 -7.14 27.46 3.93
N GLU A 149 -8.46 27.61 4.09
CA GLU A 149 -9.06 28.56 5.03
C GLU A 149 -9.07 28.02 6.47
N PHE A 150 -9.43 26.75 6.62
CA PHE A 150 -9.57 26.05 7.89
C PHE A 150 -8.68 24.79 7.88
N PRO A 151 -7.34 24.94 7.99
CA PRO A 151 -6.42 23.80 7.90
C PRO A 151 -6.63 22.76 8.99
N PHE A 152 -7.23 23.14 10.13
CA PHE A 152 -7.61 22.24 11.22
C PHE A 152 -8.88 21.43 10.96
N ALA A 153 -9.65 21.73 9.91
CA ALA A 153 -10.94 21.10 9.64
C ALA A 153 -10.75 19.68 9.09
N GLY A 154 -11.01 18.68 9.93
CA GLY A 154 -11.09 17.28 9.50
C GLY A 154 -12.38 16.95 8.74
N SER A 155 -12.44 15.73 8.18
CA SER A 155 -13.59 15.23 7.38
C SER A 155 -14.97 15.42 8.02
N ARG A 156 -15.07 15.45 9.35
CA ARG A 156 -16.34 15.71 10.06
C ARG A 156 -16.77 17.17 9.92
N MET A 157 -15.87 18.10 10.21
CA MET A 157 -16.15 19.53 10.13
C MET A 157 -16.35 19.96 8.67
N LEU A 158 -15.50 19.49 7.76
CA LEU A 158 -15.65 19.76 6.33
C LEU A 158 -17.00 19.27 5.79
N ARG A 159 -17.48 18.09 6.21
CA ARG A 159 -18.84 17.63 5.86
C ARG A 159 -19.90 18.65 6.30
N ASP A 160 -19.79 19.17 7.52
CA ASP A 160 -20.80 20.08 8.07
C ASP A 160 -20.76 21.45 7.38
N LEU A 161 -19.57 21.98 7.08
CA LEU A 161 -19.40 23.18 6.26
C LEU A 161 -20.00 23.00 4.85
N LEU A 162 -19.66 21.90 4.18
CA LEU A 162 -20.22 21.58 2.86
C LEU A 162 -21.76 21.45 2.90
N ARG A 163 -22.34 20.91 3.98
CA ARG A 163 -23.80 20.82 4.13
C ARG A 163 -24.46 22.17 4.32
N GLN A 164 -23.81 23.10 5.04
CA GLN A 164 -24.29 24.47 5.20
C GLN A 164 -24.32 25.21 3.85
N GLU A 165 -23.41 24.85 2.94
CA GLU A 165 -23.38 25.35 1.56
C GLU A 165 -24.32 24.61 0.60
N GLY A 166 -25.12 23.67 1.09
CA GLY A 166 -26.11 22.93 0.29
C GLY A 166 -25.65 21.61 -0.30
N TYR A 167 -24.39 21.18 -0.10
CA TYR A 167 -23.90 19.90 -0.60
C TYR A 167 -24.43 18.71 0.23
N ARG A 168 -25.07 17.74 -0.43
CA ARG A 168 -25.53 16.49 0.19
C ARG A 168 -24.42 15.43 0.24
N VAL A 169 -23.44 15.61 1.13
CA VAL A 169 -22.28 14.72 1.24
C VAL A 169 -22.20 13.99 2.59
N GLY A 170 -21.65 12.77 2.56
CA GLY A 170 -21.37 11.95 3.74
C GLY A 170 -19.91 12.05 4.20
N ARG A 171 -19.67 11.90 5.51
CA ARG A 171 -18.30 11.98 6.10
C ARG A 171 -17.29 11.04 5.44
N LYS A 172 -17.70 9.80 5.14
CA LYS A 172 -16.82 8.80 4.51
C LYS A 172 -16.38 9.25 3.11
N HIS A 173 -17.29 9.87 2.36
CA HIS A 173 -16.99 10.41 1.04
C HIS A 173 -15.98 11.54 1.13
N VAL A 174 -16.22 12.52 2.02
CA VAL A 174 -15.25 13.61 2.29
C VAL A 174 -13.88 13.04 2.67
N ALA A 175 -13.82 12.04 3.56
CA ALA A 175 -12.56 11.42 3.95
C ALA A 175 -11.85 10.71 2.78
N THR A 176 -12.60 10.05 1.89
CA THR A 176 -12.05 9.43 0.68
C THR A 176 -11.48 10.49 -0.27
N LEU A 177 -12.20 11.59 -0.50
CA LEU A 177 -11.75 12.69 -1.34
C LEU A 177 -10.49 13.36 -0.75
N MET A 178 -10.50 13.69 0.54
CA MET A 178 -9.32 14.19 1.25
C MET A 178 -8.10 13.29 1.06
N LYS A 179 -8.26 11.97 1.26
CA LYS A 179 -7.18 10.99 1.06
C LYS A 179 -6.70 10.98 -0.40
N ARG A 180 -7.61 11.08 -1.37
CA ARG A 180 -7.26 11.13 -2.81
C ARG A 180 -6.46 12.38 -3.16
N MET A 181 -6.76 13.50 -2.49
CA MET A 181 -6.10 14.79 -2.67
C MET A 181 -4.79 14.91 -1.89
N GLY A 182 -4.47 13.95 -1.00
CA GLY A 182 -3.34 14.09 -0.07
C GLY A 182 -3.56 15.15 1.01
N ILE A 183 -4.81 15.53 1.29
CA ILE A 183 -5.14 16.56 2.28
C ILE A 183 -5.43 15.92 3.63
N GLU A 184 -4.77 16.42 4.68
CA GLU A 184 -5.05 16.06 6.07
C GLU A 184 -5.27 17.29 6.95
N ALA A 185 -6.12 17.15 7.96
CA ALA A 185 -6.33 18.23 8.92
C ALA A 185 -5.12 18.41 9.84
N LEU A 186 -4.72 19.67 10.00
CA LEU A 186 -3.60 20.12 10.81
C LEU A 186 -4.05 20.46 12.22
N TYR A 187 -3.81 19.53 13.15
CA TYR A 187 -4.09 19.72 14.58
C TYR A 187 -3.20 18.80 15.43
N ARG A 188 -3.16 19.07 16.74
CA ARG A 188 -2.46 18.19 17.71
C ARG A 188 -3.18 16.85 17.81
N LYS A 189 -2.68 15.83 17.10
CA LYS A 189 -3.25 14.47 17.11
C LYS A 189 -2.99 13.79 18.48
N PRO A 190 -4.02 13.30 19.20
CA PRO A 190 -3.83 12.45 20.37
C PRO A 190 -3.14 11.13 19.99
N ARG A 191 -2.33 10.55 20.89
CA ARG A 191 -1.59 9.31 20.64
C ARG A 191 -2.53 8.09 20.69
N THR A 192 -3.15 7.74 19.56
CA THR A 192 -4.23 6.73 19.51
C THR A 192 -3.92 5.45 18.73
N THR A 193 -2.67 5.21 18.28
CA THR A 193 -2.36 4.05 17.42
C THR A 193 -1.02 3.40 17.72
N LYS A 194 -0.98 2.06 17.73
CA LYS A 194 0.23 1.25 17.57
C LYS A 194 0.62 1.20 16.08
N PRO A 195 1.91 1.32 15.70
CA PRO A 195 2.32 1.26 14.29
C PRO A 195 1.98 -0.09 13.64
N ALA A 196 1.56 -0.07 12.38
CA ALA A 196 1.44 -1.29 11.56
C ALA A 196 2.82 -1.70 11.05
N ALA A 197 3.08 -3.01 10.94
CA ALA A 197 4.35 -3.54 10.50
C ALA A 197 4.56 -3.39 8.99
N GLY A 198 5.71 -2.83 8.57
CA GLY A 198 6.18 -2.89 7.18
C GLY A 198 7.10 -1.76 6.74
N HIS A 199 6.84 -0.51 7.16
CA HIS A 199 7.63 0.65 6.76
C HIS A 199 8.46 1.19 7.93
N GLN A 200 9.75 1.42 7.70
CA GLN A 200 10.64 2.02 8.68
C GLN A 200 10.28 3.51 8.83
N VAL A 201 9.63 3.84 9.94
CA VAL A 201 9.36 5.24 10.31
C VAL A 201 10.61 5.82 10.95
N TYR A 202 11.10 6.94 10.40
CA TYR A 202 12.27 7.65 10.94
C TYR A 202 11.85 8.63 12.05
N PRO A 203 12.73 8.89 13.03
CA PRO A 203 12.44 9.86 14.08
C PRO A 203 12.36 11.28 13.52
N TYR A 204 11.69 12.15 14.25
CA TYR A 204 11.63 13.58 13.93
C TYR A 204 12.88 14.29 14.47
N LEU A 205 13.74 14.81 13.58
CA LEU A 205 15.07 15.31 13.93
C LEU A 205 15.13 16.82 14.19
N LEU A 206 14.12 17.59 13.78
CA LEU A 206 14.20 19.05 13.86
C LEU A 206 13.85 19.60 15.26
N ARG A 207 13.47 18.73 16.19
CA ARG A 207 13.15 19.14 17.56
C ARG A 207 14.38 19.73 18.23
N ASN A 208 14.28 20.99 18.64
CA ASN A 208 15.37 21.76 19.26
C ASN A 208 16.59 21.97 18.35
N LEU A 209 16.46 21.75 17.04
CA LEU A 209 17.52 22.02 16.08
C LEU A 209 17.44 23.50 15.64
N PRO A 210 18.45 24.34 15.94
CA PRO A 210 18.52 25.67 15.37
C PRO A 210 18.83 25.55 13.87
N ILE A 211 17.87 25.93 13.03
CA ILE A 211 18.02 25.96 11.58
C ILE A 211 18.39 27.39 11.19
N ASN A 212 19.67 27.62 10.88
CA ASN A 212 20.24 28.96 10.76
C ASN A 212 21.08 29.21 9.51
N ARG A 213 21.14 28.24 8.59
CA ARG A 213 21.84 28.36 7.30
C ARG A 213 21.07 27.64 6.17
N PRO A 214 21.27 28.04 4.90
CA PRO A 214 20.75 27.30 3.76
C PRO A 214 21.33 25.88 3.70
N ASN A 215 20.58 24.95 3.11
CA ASN A 215 20.90 23.54 2.92
C ASN A 215 21.10 22.73 4.22
N GLN A 216 20.82 23.30 5.39
CA GLN A 216 20.83 22.50 6.62
C GLN A 216 19.64 21.53 6.65
N VAL A 217 18.46 22.02 6.29
CA VAL A 217 17.23 21.22 6.29
C VAL A 217 16.46 21.53 5.02
N TRP A 218 16.17 20.50 4.24
CA TRP A 218 15.18 20.59 3.17
C TRP A 218 13.87 19.97 3.64
N ALA A 219 12.76 20.54 3.24
CA ALA A 219 11.43 19.96 3.40
C ALA A 219 10.87 19.59 2.04
N MET A 220 10.06 18.53 2.02
CA MET A 220 9.35 18.13 0.82
C MET A 220 7.95 17.66 1.15
N ASP A 221 7.02 18.07 0.30
CA ASP A 221 5.61 17.73 0.43
C ASP A 221 4.96 17.71 -0.94
N ILE A 222 3.79 17.06 -1.02
CA ILE A 222 2.97 16.96 -2.23
C ILE A 222 1.66 17.69 -1.98
N THR A 223 1.25 18.51 -2.92
CA THR A 223 -0.08 19.10 -2.95
C THR A 223 -0.83 18.74 -4.22
N TYR A 224 -2.14 18.86 -4.13
CA TYR A 224 -3.07 18.68 -5.24
C TYR A 224 -3.35 20.02 -5.93
N ILE A 225 -3.40 20.03 -7.26
CA ILE A 225 -3.82 21.18 -8.08
C ILE A 225 -5.10 20.83 -8.83
N PRO A 226 -6.23 21.52 -8.56
CA PRO A 226 -7.44 21.35 -9.33
C PRO A 226 -7.26 21.91 -10.75
N MET A 227 -7.82 21.20 -11.74
CA MET A 227 -7.86 21.64 -13.13
C MET A 227 -9.30 21.81 -13.61
N ALA A 228 -9.47 22.39 -14.81
CA ALA A 228 -10.76 22.44 -15.49
C ALA A 228 -11.39 21.04 -15.62
N ARG A 229 -10.56 20.03 -15.95
CA ARG A 229 -10.93 18.61 -15.94
C ARG A 229 -9.91 17.81 -15.14
N GLY A 230 -10.35 17.16 -14.08
CA GLY A 230 -9.48 16.36 -13.23
C GLY A 230 -8.50 17.22 -12.44
N PHE A 231 -7.27 16.72 -12.27
CA PHE A 231 -6.27 17.34 -11.41
C PHE A 231 -4.87 16.79 -11.66
N VAL A 232 -3.87 17.49 -11.13
CA VAL A 232 -2.48 17.04 -11.08
C VAL A 232 -1.91 17.15 -9.67
N TYR A 233 -0.84 16.43 -9.41
CA TYR A 233 -0.03 16.52 -8.20
C TYR A 233 1.18 17.43 -8.45
N LEU A 234 1.47 18.29 -7.49
CA LEU A 234 2.66 19.13 -7.45
C LEU A 234 3.47 18.72 -6.22
N VAL A 235 4.75 18.45 -6.42
CA VAL A 235 5.71 18.27 -5.32
C VAL A 235 6.71 19.41 -5.34
N ALA A 236 7.18 19.83 -4.18
CA ALA A 236 8.25 20.82 -4.06
C ALA A 236 9.26 20.39 -3.01
N VAL A 237 10.54 20.60 -3.33
CA VAL A 237 11.65 20.57 -2.38
C VAL A 237 11.96 22.02 -2.00
N VAL A 238 11.93 22.31 -0.70
CA VAL A 238 12.02 23.67 -0.17
C VAL A 238 13.14 23.73 0.86
N ASP A 239 14.01 24.72 0.75
CA ASP A 239 14.98 25.01 1.80
C ASP A 239 14.28 25.61 3.02
N TRP A 240 14.47 25.00 4.18
CA TRP A 240 13.79 25.40 5.40
C TRP A 240 14.22 26.79 5.84
N TYR A 241 15.50 27.11 5.83
CA TYR A 241 15.97 28.39 6.38
C TYR A 241 15.49 29.58 5.55
N THR A 242 15.63 29.48 4.23
CA THR A 242 15.46 30.59 3.27
C THR A 242 14.06 30.63 2.65
N ARG A 243 13.24 29.60 2.86
CA ARG A 243 11.92 29.40 2.22
C ARG A 243 11.99 29.26 0.69
N ARG A 244 13.19 29.10 0.13
CA ARG A 244 13.41 28.99 -1.31
C ARG A 244 12.91 27.64 -1.81
N THR A 245 12.08 27.66 -2.85
CA THR A 245 11.74 26.43 -3.56
C THR A 245 12.92 26.04 -4.44
N LEU A 246 13.57 24.93 -4.12
CA LEU A 246 14.78 24.46 -4.79
C LEU A 246 14.43 23.73 -6.09
N SER A 247 13.45 22.86 -6.04
CA SER A 247 12.96 22.08 -7.17
C SER A 247 11.48 21.78 -6.99
N TRP A 248 10.76 21.57 -8.08
CA TRP A 248 9.36 21.17 -8.08
C TRP A 248 9.04 20.34 -9.32
N LYS A 249 8.07 19.43 -9.20
CA LYS A 249 7.62 18.56 -10.31
C LYS A 249 6.11 18.43 -10.32
N VAL A 250 5.55 18.21 -11.51
CA VAL A 250 4.11 17.96 -11.72
C VAL A 250 3.89 16.60 -12.34
N SER A 251 3.02 15.81 -11.72
CA SER A 251 2.59 14.49 -12.21
C SER A 251 1.07 14.37 -12.25
N ILE A 252 0.56 13.54 -13.17
CA ILE A 252 -0.86 13.15 -13.21
C ILE A 252 -1.17 11.99 -12.24
N SER A 253 -0.14 11.38 -11.67
CA SER A 253 -0.21 10.28 -10.71
C SER A 253 0.57 10.60 -9.44
N MET A 254 0.12 10.05 -8.32
CA MET A 254 0.82 10.15 -7.03
C MET A 254 1.86 9.03 -6.90
N ASP A 255 2.80 8.99 -7.84
CA ASP A 255 3.90 8.01 -7.89
C ASP A 255 5.12 8.45 -7.08
N VAL A 256 6.08 7.55 -6.87
CA VAL A 256 7.33 7.88 -6.15
C VAL A 256 8.34 8.56 -7.09
N GLN A 257 8.23 8.32 -8.40
CA GLN A 257 9.24 8.71 -9.37
C GLN A 257 9.37 10.23 -9.49
N PHE A 258 8.25 10.95 -9.57
CA PHE A 258 8.29 12.41 -9.65
C PHE A 258 8.83 13.07 -8.35
N CYS A 259 8.74 12.37 -7.21
CA CYS A 259 9.39 12.79 -5.98
C CYS A 259 10.93 12.62 -6.08
N LEU A 260 11.39 11.48 -6.56
CA LEU A 260 12.83 11.22 -6.75
C LEU A 260 13.45 12.27 -7.68
N GLU A 261 12.82 12.52 -8.83
CA GLU A 261 13.28 13.53 -9.80
C GLU A 261 13.38 14.93 -9.19
N ALA A 262 12.44 15.31 -8.32
CA ALA A 262 12.49 16.60 -7.65
C ALA A 262 13.70 16.71 -6.71
N VAL A 263 14.00 15.64 -5.96
CA VAL A 263 15.15 15.60 -5.05
C VAL A 263 16.46 15.56 -5.83
N GLU A 264 16.57 14.71 -6.85
CA GLU A 264 17.77 14.59 -7.69
C GLU A 264 18.13 15.93 -8.36
N GLU A 265 17.14 16.65 -8.91
CA GLU A 265 17.36 17.99 -9.46
C GLU A 265 17.84 18.99 -8.40
N ALA A 266 17.25 18.96 -7.20
CA ALA A 266 17.69 19.83 -6.11
C ALA A 266 19.13 19.51 -5.69
N LEU A 267 19.48 18.22 -5.56
CA LEU A 267 20.84 17.78 -5.21
C LEU A 267 21.86 18.23 -6.26
N LEU A 268 21.53 18.08 -7.54
CA LEU A 268 22.39 18.47 -8.65
C LEU A 268 22.73 19.96 -8.65
N HIS A 269 21.74 20.83 -8.39
CA HIS A 269 21.92 22.28 -8.47
C HIS A 269 22.41 22.91 -7.17
N TYR A 270 22.10 22.32 -6.02
CA TYR A 270 22.28 22.97 -4.72
C TYR A 270 23.19 22.21 -3.75
N GLY A 271 23.60 21.00 -4.09
CA GLY A 271 24.39 20.12 -3.24
C GLY A 271 23.53 19.31 -2.28
N VAL A 272 24.19 18.59 -1.37
CA VAL A 272 23.54 17.66 -0.46
C VAL A 272 23.13 18.39 0.84
N PRO A 273 21.86 18.31 1.29
CA PRO A 273 21.46 18.85 2.58
C PRO A 273 21.87 17.94 3.74
N GLU A 274 21.92 18.46 4.96
CA GLU A 274 22.18 17.63 6.15
C GLU A 274 20.97 16.76 6.51
N ILE A 275 19.75 17.34 6.44
CA ILE A 275 18.51 16.67 6.80
C ILE A 275 17.45 16.88 5.71
N MET A 276 16.73 15.80 5.38
CA MET A 276 15.50 15.85 4.59
C MET A 276 14.30 15.59 5.51
N ASN A 277 13.37 16.53 5.58
CA ASN A 277 12.12 16.42 6.34
C ASN A 277 10.93 16.17 5.43
N THR A 278 10.19 15.10 5.69
CA THR A 278 8.96 14.76 4.94
C THR A 278 7.86 14.32 5.89
N ASP A 279 6.63 14.22 5.39
CA ASP A 279 5.58 13.50 6.12
C ASP A 279 5.81 11.97 6.10
N GLN A 280 4.90 11.22 6.72
CA GLN A 280 4.93 9.75 6.76
C GLN A 280 4.12 9.11 5.61
N GLY A 281 3.92 9.84 4.52
CA GLY A 281 3.23 9.38 3.33
C GLY A 281 3.94 8.20 2.68
N SER A 282 3.15 7.35 2.00
CA SER A 282 3.65 6.13 1.35
C SER A 282 4.80 6.37 0.36
N GLN A 283 4.85 7.57 -0.24
CA GLN A 283 5.84 8.00 -1.21
C GLN A 283 7.20 8.17 -0.53
N PHE A 284 7.23 8.83 0.63
CA PHE A 284 8.44 9.13 1.37
C PHE A 284 8.91 7.98 2.26
N THR A 285 8.01 7.04 2.58
CA THR A 285 8.38 5.77 3.26
C THR A 285 8.73 4.64 2.29
N SER A 286 8.81 4.93 0.99
CA SER A 286 9.16 3.94 -0.04
C SER A 286 10.65 3.60 0.00
N GLN A 287 10.99 2.36 -0.39
CA GLN A 287 12.40 1.93 -0.38
C GLN A 287 13.25 2.74 -1.37
N ALA A 288 12.69 3.14 -2.52
CA ALA A 288 13.42 3.95 -3.50
C ALA A 288 13.76 5.34 -2.95
N PHE A 289 12.80 6.02 -2.32
CA PHE A 289 13.02 7.34 -1.72
C PHE A 289 14.01 7.30 -0.55
N ILE A 290 13.84 6.33 0.35
CA ILE A 290 14.76 6.13 1.47
C ILE A 290 16.16 5.71 0.98
N GLY A 291 16.25 4.92 -0.09
CA GLY A 291 17.50 4.55 -0.75
C GLY A 291 18.25 5.78 -1.24
N LEU A 292 17.60 6.63 -2.04
CA LEU A 292 18.18 7.87 -2.55
C LEU A 292 18.77 8.73 -1.43
N LEU A 293 18.03 8.96 -0.33
CA LEU A 293 18.54 9.77 0.78
C LEU A 293 19.75 9.13 1.48
N LYS A 294 19.75 7.82 1.65
CA LYS A 294 20.87 7.08 2.25
C LYS A 294 22.11 7.08 1.37
N ASP A 295 21.95 6.93 0.06
CA ASP A 295 23.05 6.93 -0.91
C ASP A 295 23.79 8.27 -0.91
N HIS A 296 23.10 9.36 -0.60
CA HIS A 296 23.68 10.70 -0.41
C HIS A 296 24.03 11.03 1.05
N ALA A 297 23.95 10.07 1.98
CA ALA A 297 24.20 10.26 3.41
C ALA A 297 23.37 11.37 4.08
N ILE A 298 22.16 11.62 3.57
CA ILE A 298 21.22 12.62 4.11
C ILE A 298 20.48 12.02 5.31
N GLN A 299 20.42 12.78 6.42
CA GLN A 299 19.64 12.35 7.58
C GLN A 299 18.14 12.45 7.29
N ILE A 300 17.40 11.39 7.58
CA ILE A 300 15.98 11.29 7.29
C ILE A 300 15.19 11.71 8.52
N SER A 301 14.43 12.80 8.40
CA SER A 301 13.48 13.27 9.40
C SER A 301 12.06 13.06 8.89
N MET A 302 11.18 12.47 9.70
CA MET A 302 9.78 12.32 9.34
C MET A 302 8.87 12.97 10.36
N ASP A 303 7.90 13.76 9.90
CA ASP A 303 6.92 14.40 10.76
C ASP A 303 6.09 13.35 11.48
N GLY A 304 6.21 13.32 12.81
CA GLY A 304 5.39 12.47 13.66
C GLY A 304 4.03 13.10 13.95
N LYS A 305 3.13 12.31 14.56
CA LYS A 305 1.92 12.84 15.22
C LYS A 305 2.33 13.79 16.36
N GLY A 306 2.48 15.08 16.07
CA GLY A 306 2.91 16.11 17.03
C GLY A 306 3.74 17.26 16.44
N SER A 307 4.32 17.09 15.24
CA SER A 307 5.21 18.08 14.58
C SER A 307 4.46 19.08 13.67
N TRP A 308 3.19 19.34 13.95
CA TRP A 308 2.31 20.15 13.07
C TRP A 308 2.82 21.57 12.82
N ARG A 309 3.62 22.13 13.75
CA ARG A 309 4.19 23.49 13.62
C ARG A 309 5.24 23.59 12.54
N ASP A 310 5.85 22.47 12.18
CA ASP A 310 7.06 22.46 11.40
C ASP A 310 6.71 22.43 9.89
N ASN A 311 5.62 21.77 9.49
CA ASN A 311 5.10 21.84 8.11
C ASN A 311 4.38 23.15 7.74
N VAL A 312 4.27 24.11 8.67
CA VAL A 312 3.59 25.39 8.45
C VAL A 312 4.19 26.16 7.26
N PHE A 313 5.49 26.02 7.00
CA PHE A 313 6.13 26.74 5.90
C PHE A 313 5.76 26.18 4.53
N VAL A 314 5.68 24.85 4.42
CA VAL A 314 5.27 24.19 3.18
C VAL A 314 3.77 24.40 2.93
N GLU A 315 2.96 24.38 3.98
CA GLU A 315 1.55 24.78 3.91
C GLU A 315 1.38 26.23 3.44
N ARG A 316 2.19 27.17 3.96
CA ARG A 316 2.21 28.57 3.50
C ARG A 316 2.62 28.68 2.04
N LEU A 317 3.57 27.86 1.58
CA LEU A 317 3.92 27.79 0.17
C LEU A 317 2.70 27.37 -0.66
N TRP A 318 2.02 26.30 -0.28
CA TRP A 318 0.82 25.83 -0.97
C TRP A 318 -0.29 26.86 -1.01
N ARG A 319 -0.54 27.54 0.11
CA ARG A 319 -1.49 28.65 0.15
C ARG A 319 -1.10 29.74 -0.84
N SER A 320 0.16 30.15 -0.86
CA SER A 320 0.64 31.20 -1.77
C SER A 320 0.49 30.78 -3.24
N VAL A 321 1.03 29.62 -3.64
CA VAL A 321 0.93 29.09 -5.01
C VAL A 321 -0.52 28.98 -5.46
N LYS A 322 -1.41 28.45 -4.60
CA LYS A 322 -2.80 28.23 -4.96
C LYS A 322 -3.58 29.52 -5.12
N TYR A 323 -3.43 30.48 -4.21
CA TYR A 323 -4.17 31.74 -4.26
C TYR A 323 -3.60 32.74 -5.26
N GLU A 324 -2.28 32.79 -5.42
CA GLU A 324 -1.61 33.79 -6.25
C GLU A 324 -1.45 33.36 -7.71
N ASP A 325 -1.58 32.05 -8.02
CA ASP A 325 -1.44 31.54 -9.38
C ASP A 325 -2.57 30.59 -9.79
N ILE A 326 -2.74 29.45 -9.11
CA ILE A 326 -3.62 28.36 -9.57
C ILE A 326 -5.08 28.81 -9.67
N TYR A 327 -5.64 29.41 -8.62
CA TYR A 327 -7.06 29.76 -8.58
C TYR A 327 -7.39 30.98 -9.44
N LEU A 328 -6.43 31.86 -9.69
CA LEU A 328 -6.62 33.03 -10.54
C LEU A 328 -6.64 32.66 -12.03
N ARG A 329 -5.88 31.62 -12.42
CA ARG A 329 -5.69 31.26 -13.82
C ARG A 329 -6.49 30.06 -14.30
N ALA A 330 -6.93 29.18 -13.38
CA ALA A 330 -7.78 28.02 -13.68
C ALA A 330 -7.32 27.23 -14.93
N TYR A 331 -6.11 26.67 -14.88
CA TYR A 331 -5.48 26.03 -16.04
C TYR A 331 -6.29 24.89 -16.68
N GLU A 332 -6.24 24.84 -18.01
CA GLU A 332 -6.95 23.84 -18.83
C GLU A 332 -6.09 22.61 -19.17
N SER A 333 -4.75 22.72 -19.15
CA SER A 333 -3.83 21.64 -19.52
C SER A 333 -2.61 21.55 -18.61
N VAL A 334 -2.01 20.35 -18.53
CA VAL A 334 -0.81 20.10 -17.69
C VAL A 334 0.37 20.94 -18.15
N SER A 335 0.52 21.17 -19.46
CA SER A 335 1.58 22.02 -20.02
C SER A 335 1.39 23.49 -19.60
N ALA A 336 0.14 23.98 -19.58
CA ALA A 336 -0.17 25.32 -19.09
C ALA A 336 0.13 25.46 -17.59
N VAL A 337 -0.21 24.44 -16.78
CA VAL A 337 0.15 24.39 -15.35
C VAL A 337 1.67 24.45 -15.17
N ARG A 338 2.44 23.63 -15.90
CA ARG A 338 3.91 23.63 -15.80
C ARG A 338 4.50 25.00 -16.15
N SER A 339 4.08 25.59 -17.26
CA SER A 339 4.56 26.92 -17.69
C SER A 339 4.16 28.02 -16.70
N GLY A 340 2.99 27.89 -16.08
CA GLY A 340 2.49 28.79 -15.06
C GLY A 340 3.28 28.73 -13.76
N LEU A 341 3.49 27.52 -13.26
CA LEU A 341 4.29 27.25 -12.07
C LEU A 341 5.75 27.65 -12.24
N ASP A 342 6.33 27.46 -13.42
CA ASP A 342 7.69 27.92 -13.73
C ASP A 342 7.84 29.43 -13.51
N ARG A 343 6.94 30.21 -14.12
CA ARG A 343 6.88 31.67 -13.90
C ARG A 343 6.62 32.02 -12.43
N TYR A 344 5.72 31.30 -11.77
CA TYR A 344 5.35 31.59 -10.39
C TYR A 344 6.51 31.30 -9.43
N PHE A 345 7.17 30.13 -9.52
CA PHE A 345 8.28 29.79 -8.64
C PHE A 345 9.51 30.65 -8.90
N HIS A 346 9.76 31.05 -10.15
CA HIS A 346 10.75 32.07 -10.46
C HIS A 346 10.42 33.40 -9.74
N PHE A 347 9.18 33.89 -9.86
CA PHE A 347 8.73 35.09 -9.13
C PHE A 347 8.84 34.93 -7.61
N TYR A 348 8.38 33.80 -7.07
CA TYR A 348 8.38 33.48 -5.64
C TYR A 348 9.78 33.53 -5.04
N ASN A 349 10.77 32.94 -5.73
CA ASN A 349 12.14 32.92 -5.25
C ASN A 349 12.86 34.28 -5.44
N SER A 350 12.67 34.92 -6.58
CA SER A 350 13.53 36.06 -6.99
C SER A 350 12.95 37.44 -6.66
N ARG A 351 11.63 37.58 -6.57
CA ARG A 351 10.95 38.89 -6.50
C ARG A 351 9.92 39.02 -5.38
N ARG A 352 9.29 37.93 -4.95
CA ARG A 352 8.27 37.96 -3.90
C ARG A 352 8.95 38.24 -2.54
N PRO A 353 8.59 39.32 -1.83
CA PRO A 353 9.11 39.57 -0.49
C PRO A 353 8.41 38.67 0.55
N HIS A 354 9.16 38.21 1.55
CA HIS A 354 8.63 37.36 2.62
C HIS A 354 8.75 38.06 3.97
N SER A 355 7.63 38.21 4.68
CA SER A 355 7.63 38.79 6.02
C SER A 355 8.47 37.99 7.03
N SER A 356 8.53 36.66 6.87
CA SER A 356 9.41 35.79 7.67
C SER A 356 10.91 35.95 7.37
N LEU A 357 11.26 36.71 6.34
CA LEU A 357 12.63 37.00 5.90
C LEU A 357 12.90 38.51 5.92
N ASP A 358 12.18 39.27 6.77
CA ASP A 358 12.29 40.72 6.90
C ASP A 358 12.10 41.47 5.58
N GLY A 359 11.18 41.00 4.75
CA GLY A 359 10.88 41.59 3.44
C GLY A 359 11.86 41.24 2.32
N LYS A 360 12.88 40.42 2.61
CA LYS A 360 13.80 39.89 1.58
C LYS A 360 13.13 38.77 0.78
N THR A 361 13.67 38.52 -0.41
CA THR A 361 13.28 37.38 -1.24
C THR A 361 14.04 36.12 -0.83
N PRO A 362 13.50 34.91 -1.08
CA PRO A 362 14.21 33.66 -0.81
C PRO A 362 15.60 33.60 -1.45
N ASP A 363 15.76 34.07 -2.70
CA ASP A 363 17.06 34.12 -3.38
C ASP A 363 18.05 35.05 -2.67
N GLN A 364 17.59 36.22 -2.20
CA GLN A 364 18.45 37.16 -1.48
C GLN A 364 19.00 36.55 -0.19
N VAL A 365 18.24 35.71 0.52
CA VAL A 365 18.73 35.05 1.74
C VAL A 365 19.62 33.86 1.38
N TYR A 366 19.20 33.04 0.41
CA TYR A 366 19.91 31.82 0.03
C TYR A 366 21.30 32.07 -0.53
N PHE A 367 21.46 33.03 -1.45
CA PHE A 367 22.75 33.30 -2.07
C PHE A 367 23.64 34.23 -1.26
N LYS A 368 23.09 35.09 -0.37
CA LYS A 368 23.93 35.91 0.52
C LYS A 368 24.70 35.07 1.53
N THR A 369 24.12 33.97 2.03
CA THR A 369 24.82 33.11 2.99
C THR A 369 25.92 32.26 2.36
N LYS A 370 25.98 32.12 1.02
CA LYS A 370 27.07 31.40 0.34
C LYS A 370 28.38 32.21 0.20
N VAL A 371 28.38 33.50 0.54
CA VAL A 371 29.53 34.41 0.37
C VAL A 371 30.24 34.69 1.70
N ALA A 372 30.29 33.72 2.61
CA ALA A 372 31.02 33.83 3.88
C ALA A 372 32.03 32.70 4.04
#